data_AF-A0A2G1X3S5-F1
#
_entry.id   AF-A0A2G1X3S5-F1
#
_cell.length_a   1.000
_cell.length_b   1.000
_cell.length_c   1.000
_cell.angle_alpha   90.00
_cell.angle_beta   90.00
_cell.angle_gamma   90.00
#
_symmetry.space_group_name_H-M   'P 1'
#
loop_
_entity.id
_entity.type
_entity.pdbx_description
1 polymer ?
#
loop_
_entity_poly.entity_id
_entity_poly.type
_entity_poly.pdbx_seq_one_letter_code
_entity_poly.pdbx_strand_id
1 'polypeptide(L)' 'MPSTKVSKYEYEDQSGAERAQYRTTVPKQVVELLDLEDAELEWEAVSRNTIELKITRNDE' A
#
# COMPACT_ATOMS: atom_id res chain seq x y z
N MET A 1 6.64 -13.25 -11.25
CA MET A 1 6.21 -12.06 -10.51
C MET A 1 6.96 -12.02 -9.19
N PRO A 2 7.50 -10.88 -8.77
CA PRO A 2 8.10 -10.73 -7.43
C PRO A 2 7.05 -11.04 -6.36
N SER A 3 7.48 -11.66 -5.27
CA SER A 3 6.65 -11.97 -4.10
C SER A 3 7.13 -11.16 -2.92
N THR A 4 6.20 -10.52 -2.22
CA THR A 4 6.47 -9.71 -1.03
C THR A 4 5.56 -10.17 0.11
N LYS A 5 6.02 -10.02 1.35
CA LYS A 5 5.26 -10.42 2.53
C LYS A 5 4.66 -9.19 3.20
N VAL A 6 3.38 -9.26 3.55
CA VAL A 6 2.75 -8.26 4.42
C VAL A 6 3.24 -8.48 5.84
N SER A 7 3.71 -7.40 6.46
CA SER A 7 4.10 -7.36 7.87
C SER A 7 3.16 -6.43 8.64
N LYS A 8 2.85 -6.79 9.88
CA LYS A 8 2.06 -5.98 10.81
C LYS A 8 3.02 -5.31 11.80
N TYR A 9 2.85 -4.02 12.01
CA TYR A 9 3.54 -3.25 13.02
C TYR A 9 2.50 -2.66 13.99
N GLU A 10 2.60 -3.04 15.26
CA GLU A 10 1.73 -2.53 16.32
C GLU A 10 2.47 -1.46 17.11
N TYR A 11 1.79 -0.35 17.40
CA TYR A 11 2.35 0.76 18.15
C TYR A 11 1.24 1.50 18.90
N GLU A 12 1.60 2.15 19.99
CA GLU A 12 0.73 3.07 20.71
C GLU A 12 0.92 4.48 20.13
N ASP A 13 -0.16 5.16 19.77
CA ASP A 13 -0.08 6.54 19.31
C ASP A 13 0.03 7.54 20.48
N GLN A 14 0.26 8.83 20.19
CA GLN A 14 0.42 9.86 21.22
C GLN A 14 -0.82 10.07 22.10
N SER A 15 -1.97 9.50 21.73
CA SER A 15 -3.21 9.54 22.52
C SER A 15 -3.38 8.32 23.44
N GLY A 16 -2.43 7.38 23.42
CA GLY A 16 -2.50 6.13 24.19
C GLY A 16 -3.34 5.05 23.51
N ALA A 17 -3.72 5.23 22.24
CA ALA A 17 -4.50 4.24 21.52
C ALA A 17 -3.59 3.24 20.81
N GLU A 18 -3.89 1.95 20.94
CA GLU A 18 -3.23 0.89 20.19
C GLU A 18 -3.62 0.98 18.70
N ARG A 19 -2.59 1.03 17.85
CA ARG A 19 -2.73 1.08 16.39
C ARG A 19 -1.98 -0.08 15.76
N ALA A 20 -2.46 -0.51 14.60
CA ALA A 20 -1.80 -1.49 13.76
C ALA A 20 -1.62 -0.93 12.35
N GLN A 21 -0.40 -1.02 11.84
CA GLN A 21 -0.07 -0.67 10.47
C GLN A 21 0.35 -1.95 9.72
N TYR A 22 -0.31 -2.21 8.59
CA TYR A 22 0.07 -3.29 7.68
C TYR A 22 0.88 -2.70 6.54
N ARG A 23 2.05 -3.28 6.26
CA ARG A 23 2.96 -2.80 5.22
C ARG A 23 3.56 -3.95 4.42
N THR A 24 3.69 -3.73 3.12
CA THR A 24 4.48 -4.57 2.20
C THR A 24 5.43 -3.67 1.43
N THR A 25 6.53 -4.25 0.93
CA THR A 25 7.34 -3.58 -0.07
C THR A 25 6.64 -3.63 -1.42
N VAL A 26 6.79 -2.55 -2.21
CA VAL A 26 6.42 -2.52 -3.62
C VAL A 26 7.69 -2.78 -4.44
N PRO A 27 7.72 -3.78 -5.33
CA PRO A 27 8.90 -4.05 -6.14
C PRO A 27 9.28 -2.87 -7.03
N LYS A 28 10.58 -2.56 -7.14
CA LYS A 28 11.11 -1.43 -7.93
C LYS A 28 10.53 -1.36 -9.35
N GLN A 29 10.51 -2.48 -10.06
CA GLN A 29 9.96 -2.55 -11.43
C GLN A 29 8.48 -2.15 -11.53
N VAL A 30 7.69 -2.34 -10.47
CA VAL A 30 6.27 -1.93 -10.44
C VAL A 30 6.17 -0.43 -10.23
N VAL A 31 6.99 0.13 -9.33
CA VAL A 31 7.10 1.57 -9.09
C VAL A 31 7.50 2.30 -10.37
N GLU A 32 8.55 1.83 -11.06
CA GLU A 32 9.04 2.45 -12.30
C GLU A 32 8.05 2.32 -13.45
N LEU A 33 7.39 1.16 -13.59
CA LEU A 33 6.43 0.92 -14.68
C LEU A 33 5.16 1.76 -14.55
N LEU A 34 4.69 1.94 -13.33
CA LEU A 34 3.43 2.64 -13.02
C LEU A 34 3.65 4.08 -12.56
N ASP A 35 4.91 4.51 -12.45
CA ASP A 35 5.30 5.85 -12.01
C ASP A 35 4.62 6.20 -10.67
N LEU A 36 4.90 5.36 -9.67
CA LEU A 36 4.26 5.44 -8.34
C LEU A 36 4.98 6.39 -7.38
N GLU A 37 6.05 7.04 -7.82
CA GLU A 37 6.71 8.06 -7.01
C GLU A 37 5.72 9.21 -6.78
N ASP A 38 5.46 9.52 -5.50
CA ASP A 38 4.48 10.53 -5.04
C ASP A 38 3.01 10.28 -5.44
N ALA A 39 2.68 9.10 -5.97
CA ALA A 39 1.31 8.77 -6.36
C ALA A 39 0.42 8.40 -5.15
N GLU A 40 -0.84 8.81 -5.19
CA GLU A 40 -1.87 8.29 -4.29
C GLU A 40 -2.44 6.98 -4.83
N LEU A 41 -2.67 6.02 -3.94
CA LEU A 41 -3.19 4.70 -4.29
C LEU A 41 -4.52 4.45 -3.59
N GLU A 42 -5.53 4.13 -4.38
CA GLU A 42 -6.81 3.61 -3.90
C GLU A 42 -6.81 2.08 -4.00
N TRP A 43 -7.30 1.43 -2.95
CA TRP A 43 -7.28 -0.02 -2.81
C TRP A 43 -8.71 -0.54 -2.77
N GLU A 44 -9.01 -1.53 -3.61
CA GLU A 44 -10.32 -2.18 -3.63
C GLU A 44 -10.17 -3.71 -3.58
N ALA A 45 -10.91 -4.37 -2.69
CA ALA A 45 -10.95 -5.82 -2.63
C ALA A 45 -11.97 -6.36 -3.65
N VAL A 46 -11.49 -6.79 -4.80
CA VAL A 46 -12.34 -7.33 -5.89
C VAL A 46 -12.80 -8.75 -5.58
N SER A 47 -11.96 -9.55 -4.90
CA SER A 47 -12.30 -10.90 -4.45
C SER A 47 -11.52 -11.28 -3.18
N ARG A 48 -11.76 -12.48 -2.63
CA ARG A 48 -11.02 -12.96 -1.43
C ARG A 48 -9.51 -12.96 -1.59
N ASN A 49 -9.00 -13.14 -2.82
CA ASN A 49 -7.58 -13.32 -3.09
C ASN A 49 -7.04 -12.28 -4.09
N THR A 50 -7.84 -11.27 -4.42
CA THR A 50 -7.49 -10.28 -5.45
C THR A 50 -7.85 -8.90 -4.94
N ILE A 51 -6.84 -8.04 -4.90
CA ILE A 51 -6.99 -6.61 -4.73
C ILE A 51 -6.71 -5.92 -6.06
N GLU A 52 -7.41 -4.83 -6.31
CA GLU A 52 -7.10 -3.89 -7.38
C GLU A 52 -6.54 -2.62 -6.75
N LEU A 53 -5.51 -2.07 -7.40
CA LEU A 53 -4.90 -0.79 -7.05
C LEU A 53 -5.22 0.18 -8.17
N LYS A 54 -5.84 1.31 -7.83
CA LYS A 54 -6.06 2.43 -8.74
C LYS A 54 -5.12 3.56 -8.35
N ILE A 55 -4.45 4.13 -9.34
CA ILE A 55 -3.50 5.22 -9.16
C ILE A 55 -4.30 6.51 -9.35
N THR A 56 -4.39 7.33 -8.31
CA THR A 56 -5.01 8.65 -8.37
C THR A 56 -3.90 9.68 -8.47
N ARG A 57 -3.98 10.54 -9.49
CA ARG A 57 -3.08 11.65 -9.69
C ARG A 57 -3.88 12.93 -9.50
N ASN A 58 -3.48 13.74 -8.53
CA ASN A 58 -3.96 15.12 -8.46
C ASN A 58 -3.18 15.89 -9.53
N ASP A 59 -3.70 15.88 -10.76
CA ASP A 59 -3.21 16.78 -11.80
C ASP A 59 -3.65 18.20 -11.41
N GLU A 60 -2.75 18.99 -10.80
CA GLU A 60 -2.88 20.45 -10.70
C GLU A 60 -2.54 21.13 -12.03
#